data_AF-A0A975Y0P0-F1
#
_entry.id   AF-A0A975Y0P0-F1
#
_cell.length_a   1.000
_cell.length_b   1.000
_cell.length_c   1.000
_cell.angle_alpha   90.00
_cell.angle_beta   90.00
_cell.angle_gamma   90.00
#
_symmetry.space_group_name_H-M   'P 1'
#
loop_
_entity.id
_entity.type
_entity.pdbx_description
1 polymer ?
#
loop_
_entity_poly.entity_id
_entity_poly.type
_entity_poly.pdbx_seq_one_letter_code
_entity_poly.pdbx_strand_id
1 'polypeptide(L)' 'MGDLTCQDFVELVTDYLEGALDAETARRFEQHMAICPGCEIYLNQMKETASRLGEIPVESLSEETTSTLLAAFRDFRR' A
#
# COMPACT_ATOMS: atom_id res chain seq x y z
N MET A 1 -1.68 9.25 24.92
CA MET A 1 -1.27 9.39 23.51
C MET A 1 0.22 9.09 23.47
N GLY A 2 0.58 7.81 23.41
CA GLY A 2 1.99 7.40 23.43
C GLY A 2 2.62 7.61 22.06
N ASP A 3 3.93 7.85 22.01
CA ASP A 3 4.66 7.76 20.75
C ASP A 3 4.44 6.39 20.12
N LEU A 4 4.29 6.37 18.79
CA LEU A 4 4.14 5.16 18.01
C LEU A 4 5.46 4.36 18.12
N THR A 5 5.39 3.10 18.52
CA THR A 5 6.58 2.25 18.66
C THR A 5 6.96 1.64 17.31
N CYS A 6 8.19 1.11 17.18
CA CYS A 6 8.57 0.39 15.97
C CYS A 6 7.66 -0.84 15.71
N GLN A 7 7.14 -1.47 16.76
CA GLN A 7 6.21 -2.58 16.62
C GLN A 7 4.88 -2.10 16.04
N ASP A 8 4.30 -1.04 16.59
CA ASP A 8 3.07 -0.44 16.07
C ASP A 8 3.26 0.01 14.60
N PHE A 9 4.42 0.55 14.25
CA PHE A 9 4.76 0.92 12.86
C PHE A 9 4.70 -0.27 11.92
N VAL A 10 5.32 -1.38 12.31
CA VAL A 10 5.34 -2.61 11.51
C VAL A 10 3.92 -3.16 11.33
N GLU A 11 3.08 -3.10 12.37
CA GLU A 11 1.69 -3.55 12.30
C GLU A 11 0.84 -2.66 11.37
N LEU A 12 1.11 -1.36 11.31
CA LEU A 12 0.35 -0.38 10.52
C LEU A 12 0.87 -0.18 9.08
N VAL A 13 1.98 -0.81 8.70
CA VAL A 13 2.66 -0.54 7.41
C VAL A 13 1.76 -0.83 6.21
N THR A 14 0.96 -1.89 6.28
CA THR A 14 0.05 -2.28 5.20
C THR A 14 -1.07 -1.26 5.05
N ASP A 15 -1.74 -0.91 6.16
CA ASP A 15 -2.80 0.09 6.17
C ASP A 15 -2.30 1.46 5.67
N TYR A 16 -1.05 1.83 5.99
CA TYR A 16 -0.42 3.03 5.45
C TYR A 16 -0.24 2.96 3.92
N LEU A 17 0.27 1.83 3.41
CA LEU A 17 0.47 1.63 1.97
C LEU A 17 -0.85 1.59 1.17
N GLU A 18 -1.92 1.11 1.81
CA GLU A 18 -3.27 1.02 1.21
C GLU A 18 -4.10 2.30 1.42
N GLY A 19 -3.61 3.27 2.19
CA GLY A 19 -4.32 4.51 2.49
C GLY A 19 -5.53 4.31 3.42
N ALA A 20 -5.50 3.28 4.26
CA ALA A 20 -6.58 2.90 5.18
C ALA A 20 -6.48 3.55 6.57
N LEU A 21 -5.35 4.20 6.88
CA LEU A 21 -5.17 4.89 8.16
C LEU A 21 -6.03 6.16 8.25
N ASP A 22 -6.57 6.41 9.44
CA ASP A 22 -7.13 7.73 9.75
C ASP A 22 -6.02 8.80 9.83
N ALA A 23 -6.41 10.06 9.68
CA ALA A 23 -5.47 11.17 9.56
C ALA A 23 -4.52 11.32 10.76
N GLU A 24 -4.99 11.04 11.98
CA GLU A 24 -4.17 11.17 13.19
C GLU A 24 -3.17 10.02 13.29
N THR A 25 -3.58 8.81 12.94
CA THR A 25 -2.68 7.64 12.91
C THR A 25 -1.63 7.78 11.81
N ALA A 26 -2.01 8.22 10.61
CA ALA A 26 -1.07 8.50 9.51
C ALA A 26 -0.02 9.55 9.91
N ARG A 27 -0.45 10.64 10.56
CA ARG A 27 0.46 11.68 11.07
C ARG A 27 1.48 11.13 12.07
N ARG A 28 1.05 10.28 13.00
CA ARG A 28 1.95 9.64 13.98
C ARG A 28 2.92 8.66 13.32
N PHE A 29 2.45 7.92 12.30
CA PHE A 29 3.27 7.01 11.50
C PHE A 29 4.39 7.76 10.76
N GLU A 30 4.05 8.86 10.07
CA GLU A 30 5.01 9.73 9.38
C GLU A 30 6.02 10.37 10.34
N GLN A 31 5.56 10.80 11.51
CA GLN A 31 6.45 11.33 12.56
C GLN A 31 7.46 10.29 13.05
N HIS A 32 7.02 9.05 13.27
CA HIS A 32 7.92 7.97 13.67
C HIS A 32 8.95 7.68 12.57
N MET A 33 8.51 7.60 11.31
CA MET A 33 9.39 7.40 10.17
C MET A 33 10.48 8.48 10.09
N ALA A 34 10.15 9.75 10.36
CA ALA A 34 11.10 10.85 10.30
C ALA A 34 12.21 10.80 11.36
N ILE A 35 12.01 10.07 12.46
CA ILE A 35 12.97 9.98 13.57
C ILE A 35 13.64 8.61 13.70
N CYS A 36 13.14 7.60 12.98
CA CYS A 36 13.62 6.23 13.05
C CYS A 36 14.05 5.72 11.65
N PRO A 37 15.36 5.80 11.32
CA PRO A 37 15.88 5.31 10.04
C PRO A 37 15.57 3.84 9.77
N GLY A 38 15.48 3.01 10.83
CA GLY A 38 15.12 1.60 10.69
C GLY A 38 13.71 1.39 10.13
N CYS A 39 12.75 2.20 10.57
CA CYS A 39 11.36 2.12 10.09
C CYS A 39 11.21 2.70 8.68
N GLU A 40 11.99 3.72 8.31
CA GLU A 40 12.07 4.19 6.92
C GLU A 40 12.60 3.08 5.98
N ILE A 41 13.68 2.40 6.38
CA ILE A 41 14.22 1.26 5.62
C ILE A 41 13.18 0.14 5.51
N TYR A 42 12.50 -0.18 6.61
CA TYR A 42 11.45 -1.20 6.63
C TYR A 42 10.31 -0.87 5.65
N LEU A 43 9.82 0.37 5.65
CA LEU A 43 8.79 0.80 4.71
C LEU A 43 9.25 0.62 3.25
N ASN A 44 10.50 0.98 2.94
CA ASN A 44 11.05 0.80 1.59
C ASN A 44 11.15 -0.68 1.20
N GLN A 45 11.53 -1.57 2.12
CA GLN A 45 11.53 -3.02 1.90
C GLN A 45 10.13 -3.58 1.64
N MET A 46 9.13 -3.10 2.37
CA MET A 46 7.73 -3.52 2.16
C MET A 46 7.20 -3.05 0.80
N LYS A 47 7.52 -1.82 0.38
CA LYS A 47 7.20 -1.32 -0.97
C LYS A 47 7.83 -2.17 -2.06
N GLU A 48 9.11 -2.52 -1.91
CA GLU A 48 9.82 -3.36 -2.87
C GLU A 48 9.22 -4.78 -2.94
N THR A 49 8.89 -5.36 -1.78
CA THR A 49 8.23 -6.66 -1.67
C THR A 49 6.88 -6.64 -2.39
N ALA A 50 6.06 -5.62 -2.14
CA ALA A 50 4.77 -5.45 -2.81
C ALA A 50 4.91 -5.31 -4.33
N SER A 51 5.88 -4.52 -4.83
CA SER A 51 6.14 -4.38 -6.26
C SER A 51 6.50 -5.72 -6.90
N ARG A 52 7.47 -6.44 -6.31
CA ARG A 52 7.96 -7.72 -6.84
C ARG A 52 6.88 -8.80 -6.84
N LEU A 53 6.04 -8.84 -5.81
CA LEU A 53 4.91 -9.79 -5.75
C LEU A 53 3.79 -9.40 -6.73
N GLY A 54 3.55 -8.10 -6.95
CA GLY A 54 2.59 -7.62 -7.95
C GLY A 54 3.05 -7.82 -9.40
N GLU A 55 4.35 -7.98 -9.63
CA GLU A 55 4.96 -8.31 -10.93
C GLU A 55 4.94 -9.80 -11.26
N ILE A 56 4.61 -10.67 -10.28
CA ILE A 56 4.39 -12.09 -10.58
C ILE A 56 3.26 -12.14 -11.60
N PRO A 57 3.49 -12.67 -12.81
CA PRO A 57 2.44 -12.72 -13.82
C PRO A 57 1.34 -13.63 -13.28
N VAL A 58 0.30 -13.02 -12.73
CA VAL A 58 -1.04 -13.59 -12.77
C VAL A 58 -1.23 -13.92 -14.23
N GLU A 59 -1.49 -15.18 -14.57
CA GLU A 59 -1.74 -15.62 -15.95
C GLU A 59 -2.49 -14.50 -16.67
N SER A 60 -1.81 -13.85 -17.62
CA SER A 60 -2.24 -12.57 -18.13
C SER A 60 -3.69 -12.67 -18.56
N LEU A 61 -4.53 -11.72 -18.13
CA LEU A 61 -5.94 -11.70 -18.53
C LEU A 61 -6.03 -11.89 -20.04
N SER A 62 -6.91 -12.79 -20.49
CA SER A 62 -7.16 -12.95 -21.91
C SER A 62 -7.56 -11.60 -22.53
N GLU A 63 -7.28 -11.42 -23.82
CA GLU A 63 -7.70 -10.23 -24.56
C GLU A 63 -9.22 -9.98 -24.42
N GLU A 64 -10.01 -11.05 -24.39
CA GLU A 64 -11.46 -11.02 -24.17
C GLU A 64 -11.82 -10.46 -22.78
N THR A 65 -11.15 -10.92 -21.72
CA THR A 65 -11.39 -10.45 -20.35
C THR A 65 -11.03 -8.97 -20.23
N THR A 66 -9.91 -8.56 -20.82
CA THR A 66 -9.48 -7.15 -20.87
C THR A 66 -10.49 -6.27 -21.60
N SER A 67 -10.96 -6.71 -22.77
CA SER A 67 -12.00 -6.00 -23.54
C SER A 67 -13.30 -5.83 -22.74
N THR A 68 -13.73 -6.90 -22.06
CA THR A 68 -14.95 -6.91 -21.24
C THR A 68 -14.84 -5.93 -20.07
N LEU A 69 -13.73 -5.95 -19.33
CA LEU A 69 -13.49 -5.02 -18.21
C LEU A 69 -13.47 -3.57 -18.70
N LEU A 70 -12.77 -3.28 -19.80
CA LEU A 70 -12.70 -1.92 -20.37
C LEU A 70 -14.06 -1.43 -20.84
N ALA A 71 -14.89 -2.29 -21.43
CA ALA A 71 -16.27 -1.94 -21.80
C ALA A 71 -17.10 -1.58 -20.57
N ALA A 72 -17.05 -2.40 -19.52
CA ALA A 72 -17.76 -2.15 -18.26
C ALA A 72 -17.38 -0.79 -17.63
N PHE A 73 -16.08 -0.44 -17.59
CA PHE A 73 -15.63 0.85 -17.05
C PHE A 73 -16.06 2.06 -17.91
N ARG A 74 -16.17 1.89 -19.24
CA ARG A 74 -16.62 2.97 -20.15
C ARG A 74 -18.10 3.29 -19.95
N ASP A 75 -18.91 2.27 -19.70
CA ASP A 75 -20.35 2.42 -19.48
C ASP A 75 -20.69 2.87 -18.04
N PHE A 76 -19.79 2.67 -17.08
CA PHE A 76 -19.96 3.04 -15.67
C PHE A 76 -20.11 4.55 -15.40
N ARG A 77 -19.76 5.42 -16.37
CA ARG A 77 -19.89 6.88 -16.26
C ARG A 77 -21.02 7.49 -17.08
N ARG A 78 -21.96 6.67 -17.59
CA ARG A 78 -23.22 7.15 -18.19
C ARG A 78 -24.39 7.10 -17.22
#